data_AF-A0A3B5LYD4-F1
#
_entry.id   AF-A0A3B5LYD4-F1
#
_cell.length_a   1.000
_cell.length_b   1.000
_cell.length_c   1.000
_cell.angle_alpha   90.00
_cell.angle_beta   90.00
_cell.angle_gamma   90.00
#
_symmetry.space_group_name_H-M   'P 1'
#
loop_
_entity.id
_entity.type
_entity.pdbx_description
1 polymer ?
#
loop_
_entity_poly.entity_id
_entity_poly.type
_entity_poly.pdbx_seq_one_letter_code
_entity_poly.pdbx_strand_id
1 'polypeptide(L)'
;MDEGLTITCISVAMFVGTFLLGFIPLLFRLSEKSLQFVSILGAGLLCGTALAITIPEGVGLLEDSWRESSSDAPSGLNASEKMAPSTKGSAPPRFYISVALTFGFTFMFVVDQIGGYISTRAAHLLNNKHITATLGLVIHAAADGFALGAAVATGQATVQVIVFFAVILHKAPAAFGLVSFLMHSGLEKKDIQGHLLTFSAAAPIVAISTYFILQATGSSSHNQMNATGVGMLFSAGTFLYVATVHVLPEISSSSAAEPFSNLQEETGAETHKARHLGLLESLTLILGVGLPVILALSLHDD
;
A
#
# COMPACT_ATOMS: atom_id res chain seq x y z
N MET A 1 8.20 27.68 -6.57
CA MET A 1 6.74 27.54 -6.39
C MET A 1 6.46 27.64 -4.90
N ASP A 2 5.32 28.22 -4.52
CA ASP A 2 4.82 28.10 -3.15
C ASP A 2 4.62 26.60 -2.85
N GLU A 3 5.18 26.09 -1.75
CA GLU A 3 5.04 24.68 -1.36
C GLU A 3 3.57 24.27 -1.19
N GLY A 4 2.70 25.22 -0.80
CA GLY A 4 1.25 25.03 -0.76
C GLY A 4 0.63 24.79 -2.14
N LEU A 5 1.16 25.45 -3.18
CA LEU A 5 0.77 25.18 -4.56
C LEU A 5 1.30 23.81 -5.02
N THR A 6 2.54 23.46 -4.64
CA THR A 6 3.14 22.17 -4.97
C THR A 6 2.33 21.00 -4.44
N ILE A 7 1.98 21.00 -3.13
CA ILE A 7 1.16 19.92 -2.55
C ILE A 7 -0.22 19.83 -3.21
N THR A 8 -0.81 20.96 -3.58
CA THR A 8 -2.11 21.00 -4.27
C THR A 8 -2.00 20.39 -5.66
N CYS A 9 -1.02 20.79 -6.47
CA CYS A 9 -0.79 20.23 -7.81
C CYS A 9 -0.50 18.73 -7.76
N ILE A 10 0.38 18.30 -6.85
CA ILE A 10 0.69 16.89 -6.63
C ILE A 10 -0.56 16.10 -6.21
N SER A 11 -1.36 16.64 -5.30
CA SER A 11 -2.58 16.01 -4.81
C SER A 11 -3.64 15.85 -5.91
N VAL A 12 -3.79 16.86 -6.77
CA VAL A 12 -4.68 16.81 -7.94
C VAL A 12 -4.18 15.77 -8.94
N ALA A 13 -2.89 15.79 -9.29
CA ALA A 13 -2.31 14.82 -10.21
C ALA A 13 -2.45 13.38 -9.69
N MET A 14 -2.18 13.16 -8.40
CA MET A 14 -2.36 11.87 -7.74
C MET A 14 -3.83 11.44 -7.72
N PHE A 15 -4.76 12.33 -7.40
CA PHE A 15 -6.20 12.03 -7.43
C PHE A 15 -6.64 11.58 -8.83
N VAL A 16 -6.37 12.42 -9.84
CA VAL A 16 -6.77 12.18 -11.23
C VAL A 16 -6.10 10.92 -11.77
N GLY A 17 -4.80 10.76 -11.59
CA GLY A 17 -4.05 9.57 -12.04
C GLY A 17 -4.59 8.29 -11.42
N THR A 18 -4.80 8.27 -10.10
CA THR A 18 -5.36 7.11 -9.39
C THR A 18 -6.76 6.79 -9.90
N PHE A 19 -7.62 7.81 -10.04
CA PHE A 19 -9.00 7.63 -10.47
C PHE A 19 -9.09 7.12 -11.91
N LEU A 20 -8.34 7.73 -12.84
CA LEU A 20 -8.35 7.32 -14.25
C LEU A 20 -7.80 5.91 -14.44
N LEU A 21 -6.67 5.58 -13.81
CA LEU A 21 -6.05 4.26 -13.93
C LEU A 21 -6.89 3.18 -13.24
N GLY A 22 -7.50 3.49 -12.08
CA GLY A 22 -8.47 2.62 -11.43
C GLY A 22 -9.76 2.43 -12.25
N PHE A 23 -10.10 3.35 -13.14
CA PHE A 23 -11.27 3.20 -14.01
C PHE A 23 -11.04 2.21 -15.16
N ILE A 24 -9.78 1.91 -15.51
CA ILE A 24 -9.41 1.06 -16.65
C ILE A 24 -10.14 -0.30 -16.63
N PRO A 25 -10.17 -1.09 -15.53
CA PRO A 25 -10.89 -2.37 -15.52
C PRO A 25 -12.39 -2.24 -15.84
N LEU A 26 -13.04 -1.12 -15.48
CA LEU A 26 -14.48 -0.90 -15.71
C LEU A 26 -14.84 -0.64 -17.16
N LEU A 27 -13.86 -0.23 -17.98
CA LEU A 27 -14.02 0.03 -19.40
C LEU A 27 -14.19 -1.26 -20.22
N PHE A 28 -13.67 -2.38 -19.70
CA PHE A 28 -13.73 -3.67 -20.37
C PHE A 28 -14.90 -4.52 -19.87
N ARG A 29 -15.60 -5.20 -20.80
CA ARG A 29 -16.56 -6.25 -20.45
C ARG A 29 -15.82 -7.59 -20.41
N LEU A 30 -15.35 -7.96 -19.23
CA LEU A 30 -14.57 -9.17 -19.02
C LEU A 30 -15.50 -10.36 -18.72
N SER A 31 -15.15 -11.54 -19.23
CA SER A 31 -15.74 -12.80 -18.79
C SER A 31 -15.22 -13.16 -17.39
N GLU A 32 -15.90 -14.06 -16.66
CA GLU A 32 -15.46 -14.51 -15.33
C GLU A 32 -14.01 -15.02 -15.33
N LYS A 33 -13.63 -15.80 -16.36
CA LYS A 33 -12.25 -16.29 -16.53
C LYS A 33 -11.24 -15.15 -16.70
N SER A 34 -11.55 -14.17 -17.55
CA SER A 34 -10.66 -13.01 -17.73
C SER A 34 -10.57 -12.16 -16.47
N LEU A 35 -11.67 -12.05 -15.73
CA LEU A 35 -11.74 -11.26 -14.51
C LEU A 35 -10.93 -11.91 -13.38
N GLN A 36 -10.94 -13.24 -13.31
CA GLN A 36 -10.06 -14.01 -12.45
C GLN A 36 -8.57 -13.75 -12.74
N PHE A 37 -8.14 -13.83 -14.01
CA PHE A 37 -6.75 -13.50 -14.39
C PHE A 37 -6.39 -12.05 -14.06
N VAL A 38 -7.31 -11.12 -14.30
CA VAL A 38 -7.14 -9.70 -13.96
C VAL A 38 -7.01 -9.49 -12.46
N SER A 39 -7.79 -10.21 -11.64
CA SER A 39 -7.69 -10.17 -10.18
C SER A 39 -6.37 -10.77 -9.68
N ILE A 40 -5.90 -11.88 -10.29
CA ILE A 40 -4.60 -12.49 -9.97
C ILE A 40 -3.45 -11.56 -10.33
N LEU A 41 -3.51 -10.94 -11.50
CA LEU A 41 -2.56 -9.92 -11.92
C LEU A 41 -2.56 -8.75 -10.94
N GLY A 42 -3.75 -8.25 -10.57
CA GLY A 42 -3.94 -7.22 -9.56
C GLY A 42 -3.25 -7.59 -8.24
N ALA A 43 -3.53 -8.78 -7.69
CA ALA A 43 -2.90 -9.28 -6.46
C ALA A 43 -1.37 -9.28 -6.54
N GLY A 44 -0.82 -9.77 -7.65
CA GLY A 44 0.61 -9.77 -7.90
C GLY A 44 1.18 -8.35 -7.95
N LEU A 45 0.50 -7.43 -8.63
CA LEU A 45 0.90 -6.03 -8.68
C LEU A 45 0.89 -5.37 -7.29
N LEU A 46 -0.10 -5.64 -6.44
CA LEU A 46 -0.12 -5.13 -5.06
C LEU A 46 1.10 -5.63 -4.27
N CYS A 47 1.38 -6.93 -4.33
CA CYS A 47 2.50 -7.52 -3.61
C CYS A 47 3.85 -7.02 -4.15
N GLY A 48 4.02 -6.97 -5.47
CA GLY A 48 5.23 -6.52 -6.14
C GLY A 48 5.54 -5.05 -5.86
N THR A 49 4.54 -4.17 -5.92
CA THR A 49 4.74 -2.73 -5.62
C THR A 49 5.05 -2.47 -4.15
N ALA A 50 4.51 -3.26 -3.21
CA ALA A 50 4.88 -3.17 -1.81
C ALA A 50 6.35 -3.52 -1.56
N LEU A 51 6.85 -4.57 -2.23
CA LEU A 51 8.18 -5.14 -2.00
C LEU A 51 9.29 -4.44 -2.80
N ALA A 52 9.00 -4.02 -4.03
CA ALA A 52 10.00 -3.52 -4.99
C ALA A 52 10.05 -2.00 -5.11
N ILE A 53 8.95 -1.34 -4.79
CA ILE A 53 8.80 0.10 -4.59
C ILE A 53 8.38 0.23 -3.11
N THR A 54 7.91 1.34 -2.56
CA THR A 54 7.40 1.48 -1.18
C THR A 54 8.34 1.05 -0.04
N ILE A 55 8.64 -0.24 0.17
CA ILE A 55 9.59 -0.70 1.19
C ILE A 55 10.99 -0.17 0.93
N PRO A 56 11.63 -0.38 -0.25
CA PRO A 56 12.99 0.10 -0.47
C PRO A 56 13.09 1.62 -0.32
N GLU A 57 12.14 2.39 -0.85
CA GLU A 57 12.11 3.85 -0.73
C GLU A 57 11.88 4.29 0.71
N GLY A 58 10.95 3.65 1.44
CA GLY A 58 10.71 3.95 2.85
C GLY A 58 11.91 3.65 3.73
N VAL A 59 12.64 2.57 3.44
CA VAL A 59 13.93 2.23 4.09
C VAL A 59 14.98 3.30 3.76
N GLY A 60 15.16 3.66 2.49
CA GLY A 60 16.14 4.64 2.05
C GLY A 60 15.97 5.99 2.75
N LEU A 61 14.73 6.51 2.81
CA LEU A 61 14.43 7.78 3.49
C LEU A 61 14.74 7.74 4.99
N LEU A 62 14.52 6.59 5.63
CA LEU A 62 14.79 6.44 7.06
C LEU A 62 16.29 6.29 7.35
N GLU A 63 17.03 5.63 6.46
CA GLU A 63 18.48 5.55 6.52
C GLU A 63 19.15 6.90 6.26
N ASP A 64 18.66 7.66 5.27
CA ASP A 64 19.17 9.00 4.98
C ASP A 64 18.90 9.96 6.15
N SER A 65 17.70 9.90 6.75
CA SER A 65 17.39 10.68 7.95
C SER A 65 18.36 10.33 9.08
N TRP A 66 18.61 9.04 9.31
CA TRP A 66 19.55 8.60 10.32
C TRP A 66 20.99 9.07 10.08
N ARG A 67 21.45 9.04 8.82
CA ARG A 67 22.79 9.49 8.43
C ARG A 67 22.98 10.98 8.66
N GLU A 68 21.98 11.80 8.32
CA GLU A 68 22.00 13.24 8.62
C GLU A 68 22.11 13.49 10.13
N SER A 69 21.33 12.79 10.96
CA SER A 69 21.42 12.92 12.42
C SER A 69 22.77 12.50 13.02
N SER A 70 23.51 11.61 12.35
CA SER A 70 24.82 11.13 12.82
C SER A 70 25.98 12.03 12.38
N SER A 71 25.75 12.89 11.37
CA SER A 71 26.76 13.74 10.74
C SER A 71 26.96 15.09 11.46
N ASP A 72 25.99 15.50 12.28
CA ASP A 72 26.04 16.75 13.08
C ASP A 72 26.89 16.64 14.36
N ALA A 73 27.65 15.55 14.55
CA ALA A 73 28.65 15.48 15.60
C ALA A 73 29.88 16.35 15.22
N PRO A 74 30.29 17.34 16.03
CA PRO A 74 31.38 18.21 15.66
C PRO A 74 32.67 17.41 15.54
N SER A 75 33.27 17.43 14.35
CA SER A 75 34.64 16.96 14.07
C SER A 75 35.66 17.85 14.78
N GLY A 76 35.69 17.75 16.11
CA GLY A 76 36.76 18.30 16.94
C GLY A 76 37.98 17.40 16.83
N LEU A 77 39.02 17.90 16.17
CA LEU A 77 40.39 17.40 16.25
C LEU A 77 40.75 17.09 17.72
N ASN A 78 41.05 15.83 18.04
CA ASN A 78 42.25 15.40 18.78
C ASN A 78 42.18 13.90 19.16
N ALA A 79 43.33 13.25 19.00
CA ALA A 79 43.59 11.87 19.39
C ALA A 79 43.44 11.63 20.90
N SER A 80 42.85 10.49 21.29
CA SER A 80 43.37 9.56 22.30
C SER A 80 42.32 8.48 22.58
N GLU A 81 42.74 7.22 22.54
CA GLU A 81 41.99 6.06 22.97
C GLU A 81 41.45 6.23 24.41
N LYS A 82 40.13 6.29 24.59
CA LYS A 82 39.50 5.74 25.79
C LYS A 82 38.00 5.48 25.63
N MET A 83 37.67 4.23 25.89
CA MET A 83 36.37 3.60 26.06
C MET A 83 35.44 4.39 27.01
N ALA A 84 34.30 4.89 26.52
CA ALA A 84 33.10 5.19 27.31
C ALA A 84 31.85 5.31 26.39
N PRO A 85 30.74 4.61 26.69
CA PRO A 85 29.50 4.71 25.93
C PRO A 85 28.54 5.71 26.58
N SER A 86 28.27 6.84 25.93
CA SER A 86 27.26 7.82 26.37
C SER A 86 26.96 8.81 25.23
N THR A 87 25.74 9.18 24.84
CA THR A 87 24.35 8.88 25.23
C THR A 87 23.46 9.72 24.29
N LYS A 88 22.26 9.19 23.96
CA LYS A 88 21.20 9.68 23.04
C LYS A 88 21.35 9.12 21.61
N GLY A 89 20.73 8.01 21.24
CA GLY A 89 19.55 7.34 21.80
C GLY A 89 18.44 7.17 20.76
N SER A 90 18.74 7.26 19.48
CA SER A 90 17.84 6.80 18.43
C SER A 90 18.12 5.30 18.21
N ALA A 91 17.08 4.46 18.13
CA ALA A 91 17.27 3.05 17.81
C ALA A 91 17.82 2.93 16.37
N PRO A 92 18.75 2.00 16.07
CA PRO A 92 19.28 1.88 14.71
C PRO A 92 18.13 1.76 13.69
N PRO A 93 18.23 2.35 12.49
CA PRO A 93 17.11 2.55 11.57
C PRO A 93 16.34 1.25 11.27
N ARG A 94 17.04 0.11 11.24
CA ARG A 94 16.47 -1.24 11.16
C ARG A 94 15.33 -1.54 12.15
N PHE A 95 15.38 -0.99 13.36
CA PHE A 95 14.33 -1.17 14.36
C PHE A 95 13.07 -0.40 14.00
N TYR A 96 13.21 0.85 13.56
CA TYR A 96 12.06 1.64 13.09
C TYR A 96 11.46 1.04 11.83
N ILE A 97 12.29 0.48 10.94
CA ILE A 97 11.81 -0.21 9.72
C ILE A 97 10.90 -1.38 10.10
N SER A 98 11.39 -2.28 10.95
CA SER A 98 10.63 -3.47 11.34
C SER A 98 9.38 -3.10 12.14
N VAL A 99 9.47 -2.12 13.04
CA VAL A 99 8.32 -1.66 13.84
C VAL A 99 7.26 -1.01 12.94
N ALA A 100 7.63 -0.12 12.02
CA ALA A 100 6.68 0.55 11.13
C ALA A 100 5.94 -0.45 10.22
N LEU A 101 6.67 -1.38 9.59
CA LEU A 101 6.09 -2.43 8.74
C LEU A 101 5.16 -3.35 9.53
N THR A 102 5.62 -3.86 10.67
CA THR A 102 4.83 -4.77 11.50
C THR A 102 3.59 -4.05 12.04
N PHE A 103 3.75 -2.80 12.46
CA PHE A 103 2.64 -1.99 12.95
C PHE A 103 1.60 -1.75 11.86
N GLY A 104 2.01 -1.41 10.63
CA GLY A 104 1.09 -1.29 9.49
C GLY A 104 0.29 -2.57 9.22
N PHE A 105 0.99 -3.72 9.19
CA PHE A 105 0.36 -5.01 8.97
C PHE A 105 -0.63 -5.38 10.09
N THR A 106 -0.22 -5.27 11.36
CA THR A 106 -1.07 -5.58 12.51
C THR A 106 -2.21 -4.58 12.68
N PHE A 107 -1.98 -3.31 12.40
CA PHE A 107 -3.03 -2.29 12.41
C PHE A 107 -4.12 -2.65 11.40
N MET A 108 -3.73 -3.03 10.18
CA MET A 108 -4.68 -3.43 9.16
C MET A 108 -5.44 -4.72 9.53
N PHE A 109 -4.77 -5.67 10.20
CA PHE A 109 -5.45 -6.83 10.82
C PHE A 109 -6.51 -6.41 11.84
N VAL A 110 -6.18 -5.49 12.75
CA VAL A 110 -7.14 -5.02 13.77
C VAL A 110 -8.32 -4.31 13.12
N VAL A 111 -8.08 -3.47 12.12
CA VAL A 111 -9.14 -2.82 11.33
C VAL A 111 -10.06 -3.86 10.72
N ASP A 112 -9.52 -4.91 10.11
CA ASP A 112 -10.32 -5.96 9.50
C ASP A 112 -11.14 -6.74 10.53
N GLN A 113 -10.55 -7.09 11.67
CA GLN A 113 -11.28 -7.75 12.77
C GLN A 113 -12.43 -6.90 13.31
N ILE A 114 -12.20 -5.60 13.52
CA ILE A 114 -13.23 -4.66 13.98
C ILE A 114 -14.31 -4.51 12.89
N GLY A 115 -13.91 -4.38 11.63
CA GLY A 115 -14.82 -4.28 10.50
C GLY A 115 -15.72 -5.51 10.37
N GLY A 116 -15.15 -6.71 10.47
CA GLY A 116 -15.87 -7.98 10.46
C GLY A 116 -16.80 -8.16 11.67
N TYR A 117 -16.34 -7.77 12.87
CA TYR A 117 -17.16 -7.79 14.08
C TYR A 117 -18.37 -6.84 13.99
N ILE A 118 -18.15 -5.62 13.51
CA ILE A 118 -19.24 -4.65 13.30
C ILE A 118 -20.19 -5.16 12.21
N SER A 119 -19.66 -5.69 11.10
CA SER A 119 -20.47 -6.18 9.98
C SER A 119 -21.32 -7.39 10.39
N THR A 120 -20.80 -8.33 11.17
CA THR A 120 -21.58 -9.47 11.71
C THR A 120 -22.64 -9.03 12.72
N ARG A 121 -22.38 -8.01 13.54
CA ARG A 121 -23.38 -7.44 14.45
C ARG A 121 -24.45 -6.62 13.71
N ALA A 122 -24.08 -5.97 12.62
CA ALA A 122 -24.97 -5.20 11.75
C ALA A 122 -25.66 -6.06 10.66
N ALA A 123 -25.22 -7.30 10.43
CA ALA A 123 -25.75 -8.23 9.45
C ALA A 123 -27.18 -8.71 9.74
N HIS A 124 -27.72 -8.42 10.93
CA HIS A 124 -29.17 -8.55 11.15
C HIS A 124 -29.98 -7.45 10.42
N LEU A 125 -29.32 -6.49 9.75
CA LEU A 125 -29.94 -5.37 9.03
C LEU A 125 -29.39 -5.13 7.59
N LEU A 126 -28.10 -5.38 7.25
CA LEU A 126 -27.56 -5.15 5.87
C LEU A 126 -26.39 -6.10 5.48
N ASN A 127 -26.35 -6.54 4.22
CA ASN A 127 -25.40 -7.51 3.63
C ASN A 127 -24.07 -6.85 3.17
N ASN A 128 -23.09 -6.64 4.06
CA ASN A 128 -21.95 -5.73 3.83
C ASN A 128 -20.53 -6.36 3.98
N LYS A 129 -20.25 -7.50 3.34
CA LYS A 129 -18.88 -8.10 3.36
C LYS A 129 -17.82 -7.29 2.58
N HIS A 130 -18.21 -6.46 1.61
CA HIS A 130 -17.28 -5.74 0.73
C HIS A 130 -16.72 -4.43 1.32
N ILE A 131 -17.25 -4.01 2.47
CA ILE A 131 -16.88 -2.75 3.13
C ILE A 131 -15.54 -2.86 3.86
N THR A 132 -15.16 -4.05 4.35
CA THR A 132 -13.93 -4.20 5.15
C THR A 132 -12.67 -4.07 4.28
N ALA A 133 -12.63 -4.74 3.13
CA ALA A 133 -11.52 -4.65 2.19
C ALA A 133 -11.34 -3.23 1.63
N THR A 134 -12.45 -2.55 1.29
CA THR A 134 -12.42 -1.17 0.79
C THR A 134 -12.01 -0.18 1.86
N LEU A 135 -12.51 -0.33 3.10
CA LEU A 135 -12.09 0.47 4.25
C LEU A 135 -10.58 0.33 4.49
N GLY A 136 -10.06 -0.90 4.43
CA GLY A 136 -8.64 -1.18 4.53
C GLY A 136 -7.80 -0.43 3.52
N LEU A 137 -8.19 -0.50 2.25
CA LEU A 137 -7.51 0.21 1.16
C LEU A 137 -7.63 1.73 1.27
N VAL A 138 -8.74 2.25 1.81
CA VAL A 138 -8.88 3.69 2.10
C VAL A 138 -7.91 4.13 3.19
N ILE A 139 -7.72 3.33 4.25
CA ILE A 139 -6.76 3.67 5.31
C ILE A 139 -5.32 3.53 4.82
N HIS A 140 -5.03 2.54 3.98
CA HIS A 140 -3.76 2.43 3.27
C HIS A 140 -3.48 3.69 2.43
N ALA A 141 -4.44 4.13 1.59
CA ALA A 141 -4.30 5.35 0.82
C ALA A 141 -4.15 6.60 1.71
N ALA A 142 -4.77 6.64 2.88
CA ALA A 142 -4.56 7.70 3.86
C ALA A 142 -3.12 7.71 4.39
N ALA A 143 -2.51 6.54 4.64
CA ALA A 143 -1.10 6.44 5.03
C ALA A 143 -0.15 6.96 3.95
N ASP A 144 -0.42 6.67 2.68
CA ASP A 144 0.34 7.25 1.55
C ASP A 144 0.23 8.77 1.53
N GLY A 145 -0.98 9.29 1.79
CA GLY A 145 -1.22 10.72 1.90
C GLY A 145 -0.37 11.35 3.01
N PHE A 146 -0.32 10.72 4.18
CA PHE A 146 0.52 11.17 5.29
C PHE A 146 1.99 11.24 4.90
N ALA A 147 2.53 10.18 4.28
CA ALA A 147 3.92 10.15 3.83
C ALA A 147 4.21 11.26 2.80
N LEU A 148 3.35 11.42 1.79
CA LEU A 148 3.51 12.45 0.76
C LEU A 148 3.41 13.87 1.33
N GLY A 149 2.48 14.12 2.25
CA GLY A 149 2.34 15.42 2.91
C GLY A 149 3.56 15.77 3.76
N ALA A 150 4.12 14.78 4.48
CA ALA A 150 5.38 14.92 5.21
C ALA A 150 6.57 15.19 4.27
N ALA A 151 6.64 14.49 3.13
CA ALA A 151 7.69 14.69 2.13
C ALA A 151 7.67 16.10 1.56
N VAL A 152 6.50 16.65 1.24
CA VAL A 152 6.40 18.02 0.71
C VAL A 152 6.79 19.06 1.75
N ALA A 153 6.41 18.85 3.02
CA ALA A 153 6.76 19.78 4.08
C ALA A 153 8.27 19.82 4.37
N THR A 154 9.07 18.81 3.96
CA THR A 154 10.55 18.87 4.07
C THR A 154 11.18 20.01 3.27
N GLY A 155 10.49 20.53 2.26
CA GLY A 155 11.01 21.52 1.31
C GLY A 155 12.06 20.98 0.32
N GLN A 156 12.42 19.69 0.40
CA GLN A 156 13.43 19.10 -0.47
C GLN A 156 12.79 18.58 -1.77
N ALA A 157 13.07 19.26 -2.89
CA ALA A 157 12.50 18.91 -4.19
C ALA A 157 12.80 17.46 -4.62
N THR A 158 14.00 16.95 -4.32
CA THR A 158 14.40 15.58 -4.65
C THR A 158 13.53 14.55 -3.91
N VAL A 159 13.35 14.71 -2.59
CA VAL A 159 12.48 13.83 -1.78
C VAL A 159 11.04 13.90 -2.26
N GLN A 160 10.54 15.11 -2.57
CA GLN A 160 9.19 15.31 -3.11
C GLN A 160 8.96 14.53 -4.41
N VAL A 161 9.90 14.63 -5.36
CA VAL A 161 9.80 13.95 -6.66
C VAL A 161 9.88 12.44 -6.49
N ILE A 162 10.84 11.94 -5.70
CA ILE A 162 11.01 10.50 -5.45
C ILE A 162 9.74 9.93 -4.80
N VAL A 163 9.25 10.55 -3.72
CA VAL A 163 8.05 10.08 -3.01
C VAL A 163 6.81 10.20 -3.88
N PHE A 164 6.68 11.27 -4.67
CA PHE A 164 5.57 11.42 -5.61
C PHE A 164 5.50 10.28 -6.63
N PHE A 165 6.63 9.98 -7.29
CA PHE A 165 6.68 8.87 -8.23
C PHE A 165 6.46 7.54 -7.53
N ALA A 166 7.14 7.29 -6.41
CA ALA A 166 6.95 6.07 -5.63
C ALA A 166 5.46 5.86 -5.29
N VAL A 167 4.78 6.90 -4.80
CA VAL A 167 3.35 6.88 -4.45
C VAL A 167 2.47 6.63 -5.67
N ILE A 168 2.63 7.38 -6.76
CA ILE A 168 1.80 7.17 -7.96
C ILE A 168 2.01 5.77 -8.54
N LEU A 169 3.25 5.29 -8.57
CA LEU A 169 3.62 4.01 -9.16
C LEU A 169 3.07 2.81 -8.40
N HIS A 170 2.88 2.90 -7.08
CA HIS A 170 2.19 1.84 -6.33
C HIS A 170 0.68 2.06 -6.19
N LYS A 171 0.20 3.30 -6.32
CA LYS A 171 -1.23 3.63 -6.19
C LYS A 171 -2.05 3.32 -7.44
N ALA A 172 -1.45 3.41 -8.63
CA ALA A 172 -2.10 3.00 -9.87
C ALA A 172 -2.40 1.48 -9.89
N PRO A 173 -1.44 0.60 -9.56
CA PRO A 173 -1.74 -0.82 -9.42
C PRO A 173 -2.65 -1.15 -8.23
N ALA A 174 -2.57 -0.38 -7.14
CA ALA A 174 -3.52 -0.47 -6.03
C ALA A 174 -4.97 -0.22 -6.47
N ALA A 175 -5.22 0.86 -7.22
CA ALA A 175 -6.54 1.19 -7.74
C ALA A 175 -7.04 0.13 -8.72
N PHE A 176 -6.16 -0.37 -9.59
CA PHE A 176 -6.48 -1.47 -10.51
C PHE A 176 -6.89 -2.74 -9.75
N GLY A 177 -6.12 -3.15 -8.74
CA GLY A 177 -6.42 -4.31 -7.91
C GLY A 177 -7.73 -4.17 -7.14
N LEU A 178 -7.97 -3.00 -6.55
CA LEU A 178 -9.23 -2.68 -5.86
C LEU A 178 -10.45 -2.87 -6.77
N VAL A 179 -10.43 -2.23 -7.93
CA VAL A 179 -11.57 -2.26 -8.85
C VAL A 179 -11.78 -3.66 -9.43
N SER A 180 -10.70 -4.37 -9.74
CA SER A 180 -10.75 -5.76 -10.20
C SER A 180 -11.41 -6.67 -9.15
N PHE A 181 -11.02 -6.53 -7.87
CA PHE A 181 -11.62 -7.27 -6.77
C PHE A 181 -13.12 -6.95 -6.59
N LEU A 182 -13.51 -5.67 -6.68
CA LEU A 182 -14.91 -5.28 -6.54
C LEU A 182 -15.77 -5.74 -7.72
N MET A 183 -15.21 -5.79 -8.93
CA MET A 183 -15.87 -6.39 -10.09
C MET A 183 -16.03 -7.90 -9.89
N HIS A 184 -15.03 -8.59 -9.34
CA HIS A 184 -15.09 -10.03 -9.02
C HIS A 184 -16.14 -10.33 -7.97
N SER A 185 -16.27 -9.42 -7.00
CA SER A 185 -17.30 -9.47 -5.96
C SER A 185 -18.73 -9.24 -6.48
N GLY A 186 -18.90 -8.86 -7.74
CA GLY A 186 -20.22 -8.67 -8.36
C GLY A 186 -20.92 -7.36 -8.02
N LEU A 187 -20.21 -6.33 -7.52
CA LEU A 187 -20.81 -5.03 -7.21
C LEU A 187 -21.27 -4.30 -8.49
N GLU A 188 -22.31 -3.48 -8.35
CA GLU A 188 -22.74 -2.60 -9.42
C GLU A 188 -21.69 -1.51 -9.71
N LYS A 189 -21.57 -1.10 -10.98
CA LYS A 189 -20.57 -0.12 -11.42
C LYS A 189 -20.61 1.19 -10.61
N LYS A 190 -21.79 1.64 -10.19
CA LYS A 190 -21.97 2.86 -9.40
C LYS A 190 -21.31 2.74 -8.02
N ASP A 191 -21.45 1.60 -7.37
CA ASP A 191 -20.87 1.36 -6.04
C ASP A 191 -19.35 1.22 -6.16
N ILE A 192 -18.86 0.54 -7.20
CA ILE A 192 -17.42 0.44 -7.49
C ILE A 192 -16.82 1.83 -7.71
N GLN A 193 -17.50 2.70 -8.48
CA GLN A 193 -17.08 4.08 -8.68
C GLN A 193 -17.04 4.87 -7.37
N GLY A 194 -18.00 4.66 -6.48
CA GLY A 194 -18.00 5.28 -5.14
C GLY A 194 -16.81 4.85 -4.29
N HIS A 195 -16.47 3.56 -4.28
CA HIS A 195 -15.29 3.04 -3.59
C HIS A 195 -13.98 3.58 -4.20
N LEU A 196 -13.86 3.58 -5.53
CA LEU A 196 -12.70 4.14 -6.24
C LEU A 196 -12.54 5.64 -5.97
N LEU A 197 -13.63 6.40 -5.93
CA LEU A 197 -13.62 7.82 -5.61
C LEU A 197 -13.11 8.05 -4.18
N THR A 198 -13.61 7.28 -3.22
CA THR A 198 -13.18 7.37 -1.82
C THR A 198 -11.70 7.01 -1.67
N PHE A 199 -11.25 5.92 -2.31
CA PHE A 199 -9.85 5.49 -2.33
C PHE A 199 -8.92 6.54 -2.94
N SER A 200 -9.28 7.06 -4.13
CA SER A 200 -8.46 8.05 -4.85
C SER A 200 -8.36 9.39 -4.09
N ALA A 201 -9.42 9.80 -3.38
CA ALA A 201 -9.49 11.04 -2.60
C ALA A 201 -8.79 10.97 -1.23
N ALA A 202 -8.69 9.79 -0.62
CA ALA A 202 -8.11 9.62 0.71
C ALA A 202 -6.68 10.19 0.82
N ALA A 203 -5.76 9.78 -0.08
CA ALA A 203 -4.38 10.25 -0.04
C ALA A 203 -4.25 11.77 -0.26
N PRO A 204 -4.88 12.39 -1.28
CA PRO A 204 -4.90 13.86 -1.45
C PRO A 204 -5.36 14.62 -0.20
N ILE A 205 -6.47 14.19 0.40
CA ILE A 205 -7.04 14.87 1.58
C ILE A 205 -6.06 14.81 2.75
N VAL A 206 -5.49 13.63 3.02
CA VAL A 206 -4.55 13.45 4.12
C VAL A 206 -3.21 14.12 3.83
N ALA A 207 -2.74 14.15 2.58
CA ALA A 207 -1.48 14.80 2.21
C ALA A 207 -1.53 16.32 2.43
N ILE A 208 -2.60 16.96 1.96
CA ILE A 208 -2.83 18.40 2.17
C ILE A 208 -2.95 18.69 3.67
N SER A 209 -3.73 17.89 4.40
CA SER A 209 -3.91 18.08 5.85
C SER A 209 -2.58 17.92 6.59
N THR A 210 -1.80 16.89 6.27
CA THR A 210 -0.51 16.59 6.89
C THR A 210 0.49 17.71 6.63
N TYR A 211 0.57 18.21 5.39
CA TYR A 211 1.42 19.34 5.04
C TYR A 211 1.13 20.55 5.93
N PHE A 212 -0.13 21.01 5.99
CA PHE A 212 -0.48 22.18 6.79
C PHE A 212 -0.28 21.98 8.29
N ILE A 213 -0.52 20.77 8.83
CA ILE A 213 -0.28 20.45 10.23
C ILE A 213 1.22 20.52 10.56
N LEU A 214 2.09 19.96 9.72
CA LEU A 214 3.53 19.98 9.95
C LEU A 214 4.13 21.38 9.83
N GLN A 215 3.65 22.17 8.86
CA GLN A 215 4.02 23.58 8.72
C GLN A 215 3.57 24.41 9.93
N ALA A 216 2.35 24.20 10.43
CA ALA A 216 1.84 24.90 11.61
C ALA A 216 2.56 24.50 12.91
N THR A 217 3.03 23.26 13.00
CA THR A 217 3.75 22.75 14.18
C THR A 217 5.23 23.17 14.17
N GLY A 218 5.77 23.58 13.03
CA GLY A 218 7.19 23.95 12.89
C GLY A 218 8.12 22.75 13.02
N SER A 219 7.69 21.58 12.53
CA SER A 219 8.48 20.35 12.56
C SER A 219 9.80 20.53 11.79
N SER A 220 10.93 20.04 12.32
CA SER A 220 12.21 20.10 11.60
C SER A 220 12.21 19.22 10.36
N SER A 221 12.94 19.61 9.30
CA SER A 221 13.05 18.83 8.05
C SER A 221 13.45 17.37 8.30
N HIS A 222 14.37 17.15 9.24
CA HIS A 222 14.79 15.82 9.68
C HIS A 222 13.62 14.97 10.23
N ASN A 223 12.79 15.54 11.12
CA ASN A 223 11.64 14.83 11.67
C ASN A 223 10.59 14.53 10.59
N GLN A 224 10.46 15.41 9.61
CA GLN A 224 9.54 15.23 8.50
C GLN A 224 10.02 14.14 7.53
N MET A 225 11.33 14.03 7.28
CA MET A 225 11.91 12.93 6.49
C MET A 225 11.75 11.58 7.20
N ASN A 226 11.99 11.53 8.51
CA ASN A 226 11.70 10.35 9.33
C ASN A 226 10.20 9.98 9.29
N ALA A 227 9.31 10.95 9.46
CA ALA A 227 7.86 10.74 9.36
C ALA A 227 7.45 10.22 7.97
N THR A 228 8.09 10.71 6.91
CA THR A 228 7.87 10.24 5.54
C THR A 228 8.25 8.76 5.41
N GLY A 229 9.47 8.39 5.80
CA GLY A 229 9.95 7.00 5.73
C GLY A 229 9.10 6.04 6.58
N VAL A 230 8.80 6.41 7.82
CA VAL A 230 7.91 5.64 8.71
C VAL A 230 6.50 5.52 8.12
N GLY A 231 5.96 6.60 7.54
CA GLY A 231 4.65 6.61 6.88
C GLY A 231 4.59 5.67 5.68
N MET A 232 5.63 5.67 4.83
CA MET A 232 5.72 4.75 3.68
C MET A 232 5.82 3.30 4.12
N LEU A 233 6.62 3.00 5.15
CA LEU A 233 6.77 1.63 5.67
C LEU A 233 5.51 1.14 6.39
N PHE A 234 4.85 2.01 7.15
CA PHE A 234 3.53 1.72 7.69
C PHE A 234 2.55 1.40 6.56
N SER A 235 2.52 2.22 5.51
CA SER A 235 1.67 1.99 4.34
C SER A 235 1.98 0.65 3.65
N ALA A 236 3.26 0.33 3.41
CA ALA A 236 3.66 -0.96 2.86
C ALA A 236 3.19 -2.15 3.71
N GLY A 237 3.26 -2.04 5.04
CA GLY A 237 2.74 -3.04 5.97
C GLY A 237 1.23 -3.25 5.81
N THR A 238 0.46 -2.15 5.74
CA THR A 238 -1.00 -2.23 5.49
C THR A 238 -1.32 -2.90 4.15
N PHE A 239 -0.50 -2.62 3.14
CA PHE A 239 -0.71 -3.11 1.78
C PHE A 239 -0.38 -4.59 1.62
N LEU A 240 0.72 -5.04 2.24
CA LEU A 240 1.06 -6.47 2.32
C LEU A 240 -0.04 -7.28 3.01
N TYR A 241 -0.67 -6.73 4.05
CA TYR A 241 -1.82 -7.37 4.69
C TYR A 241 -2.98 -7.55 3.72
N VAL A 242 -3.39 -6.47 3.02
CA VAL A 242 -4.48 -6.54 2.05
C VAL A 242 -4.19 -7.56 0.96
N ALA A 243 -2.99 -7.53 0.37
CA ALA A 243 -2.59 -8.45 -0.69
C ALA A 243 -2.60 -9.92 -0.22
N THR A 244 -2.07 -10.21 0.96
CA THR A 244 -1.88 -11.59 1.45
C THR A 244 -3.12 -12.18 2.12
N VAL A 245 -3.98 -11.37 2.75
CA VAL A 245 -5.13 -11.86 3.52
C VAL A 245 -6.43 -11.77 2.73
N HIS A 246 -6.61 -10.74 1.90
CA HIS A 246 -7.86 -10.52 1.18
C HIS A 246 -7.80 -10.93 -0.28
N VAL A 247 -6.73 -10.56 -0.98
CA VAL A 247 -6.70 -10.71 -2.43
C VAL A 247 -6.21 -12.10 -2.84
N LEU A 248 -5.06 -12.54 -2.32
CA LEU A 248 -4.43 -13.81 -2.71
C LEU A 248 -5.23 -15.07 -2.30
N PRO A 249 -5.86 -15.14 -1.10
CA PRO A 249 -6.65 -16.30 -0.72
C PRO A 249 -7.96 -16.40 -1.51
N GLU A 250 -8.65 -15.27 -1.74
CA GLU A 250 -9.93 -15.22 -2.45
C GLU A 250 -9.81 -15.75 -3.89
N ILE A 251 -8.72 -15.40 -4.59
CA ILE A 251 -8.45 -15.93 -5.94
C ILE A 251 -8.13 -17.42 -5.94
N SER A 252 -7.51 -17.95 -4.88
CA SER A 252 -7.20 -19.38 -4.75
C SER A 252 -8.46 -20.20 -4.45
N SER A 253 -9.41 -19.65 -3.70
CA SER A 253 -10.69 -20.31 -3.41
C SER A 253 -11.69 -20.18 -4.57
N SER A 254 -11.70 -19.06 -5.30
CA SER A 254 -12.63 -18.85 -6.41
C SER A 254 -12.32 -19.73 -7.64
N SER A 255 -11.07 -20.16 -7.83
CA SER A 255 -10.68 -21.22 -8.79
C SER A 255 -11.35 -22.57 -8.55
N ALA A 256 -11.94 -22.80 -7.36
CA ALA A 256 -12.52 -24.09 -6.99
C ALA A 256 -13.96 -24.32 -7.49
N ALA A 257 -14.60 -23.32 -8.10
CA ALA A 257 -15.98 -23.38 -8.58
C ALA A 257 -16.07 -23.65 -10.10
N GLU A 258 -15.48 -24.74 -10.59
CA GLU A 258 -15.88 -25.33 -11.89
C GLU A 258 -16.71 -26.60 -11.60
N PRO A 259 -17.99 -26.67 -12.03
CA PRO A 259 -18.85 -27.81 -11.74
C PRO A 259 -18.53 -28.95 -12.69
N PHE A 260 -17.71 -29.92 -12.26
CA PHE A 260 -17.69 -31.23 -12.89
C PHE A 260 -18.87 -32.05 -12.37
N SER A 261 -19.98 -32.02 -13.10
CA SER A 261 -21.00 -33.04 -13.03
C SER A 261 -20.42 -34.37 -13.55
N ASN A 262 -20.28 -35.37 -12.68
CA ASN A 262 -20.69 -36.77 -12.94
C ASN A 262 -20.36 -37.68 -11.73
N LEU A 263 -21.45 -38.15 -11.10
CA LEU A 263 -21.72 -39.45 -10.47
C LEU A 263 -20.73 -40.03 -9.42
N GLN A 264 -21.35 -40.41 -8.29
CA GLN A 264 -21.06 -41.55 -7.40
C GLN A 264 -20.74 -41.16 -5.94
N GLU A 265 -21.79 -41.32 -5.12
CA GLU A 265 -21.86 -41.83 -3.74
C GLU A 265 -20.73 -41.62 -2.71
N GLU A 266 -21.23 -41.21 -1.54
CA GLU A 266 -20.91 -41.74 -0.20
C GLU A 266 -19.71 -41.19 0.60
N THR A 267 -20.08 -40.81 1.84
CA THR A 267 -19.32 -40.79 3.10
C THR A 267 -18.09 -39.88 3.27
N GLY A 268 -18.34 -38.75 3.97
CA GLY A 268 -17.65 -38.37 5.20
C GLY A 268 -16.11 -38.31 5.23
N ALA A 269 -15.56 -37.16 4.84
CA ALA A 269 -14.42 -36.48 5.49
C ALA A 269 -14.15 -35.16 4.76
N GLU A 270 -14.49 -34.03 5.36
CA GLU A 270 -14.10 -32.71 4.84
C GLU A 270 -12.58 -32.56 4.90
N THR A 271 -11.92 -33.02 3.84
CA THR A 271 -10.52 -32.73 3.61
C THR A 271 -10.48 -31.39 2.89
N HIS A 272 -10.18 -30.30 3.59
CA HIS A 272 -9.86 -28.99 2.99
C HIS A 272 -8.67 -29.17 2.02
N LYS A 273 -8.96 -29.57 0.78
CA LYS A 273 -7.96 -29.79 -0.25
C LYS A 273 -7.63 -28.43 -0.85
N ALA A 274 -6.72 -27.70 -0.21
CA ALA A 274 -6.12 -26.49 -0.77
C ALA A 274 -5.46 -26.86 -2.11
N ARG A 275 -6.16 -26.60 -3.23
CA ARG A 275 -5.65 -26.92 -4.56
C ARG A 275 -4.84 -25.73 -5.07
N HIS A 276 -3.63 -26.01 -5.53
CA HIS A 276 -2.68 -25.00 -6.00
C HIS A 276 -3.21 -24.29 -7.25
N LEU A 277 -2.80 -23.02 -7.45
CA LEU A 277 -3.05 -22.27 -8.68
C LEU A 277 -2.56 -23.07 -9.89
N GLY A 278 -3.29 -23.01 -11.00
CA GLY A 278 -2.82 -23.56 -12.26
C GLY A 278 -1.56 -22.85 -12.76
N LEU A 279 -0.91 -23.41 -13.77
CA LEU A 279 0.36 -22.88 -14.29
C LEU A 279 0.18 -21.47 -14.86
N LEU A 280 -0.91 -21.23 -15.60
CA LEU A 280 -1.20 -19.93 -16.21
C LEU A 280 -1.54 -18.87 -15.16
N GLU A 281 -2.29 -19.25 -14.13
CA GLU A 281 -2.61 -18.39 -12.99
C GLU A 281 -1.34 -18.04 -12.21
N SER A 282 -0.48 -19.01 -11.96
CA SER A 282 0.82 -18.80 -11.31
C SER A 282 1.72 -17.89 -12.14
N LEU A 283 1.78 -18.06 -13.46
CA LEU A 283 2.55 -17.20 -14.35
C LEU A 283 1.99 -15.77 -14.37
N THR A 284 0.66 -15.63 -14.32
CA THR A 284 0.00 -14.32 -14.23
C THR A 284 0.34 -13.61 -12.92
N LEU A 285 0.35 -14.33 -11.79
CA LEU A 285 0.76 -13.79 -10.51
C LEU A 285 2.23 -13.35 -10.53
N ILE A 286 3.12 -14.21 -11.06
CA ILE A 286 4.55 -13.90 -11.19
C ILE A 286 4.76 -12.65 -12.06
N LEU A 287 4.02 -12.53 -13.17
CA LEU A 287 4.07 -11.35 -14.03
C LEU A 287 3.59 -10.09 -13.29
N GLY A 288 2.53 -10.20 -12.50
CA GLY A 288 2.04 -9.12 -11.64
C GLY A 288 3.08 -8.68 -10.62
N VAL A 289 3.76 -9.62 -9.95
CA VAL A 289 4.83 -9.31 -8.99
C VAL A 289 6.07 -8.73 -9.69
N GLY A 290 6.41 -9.22 -10.88
CA GLY A 290 7.61 -8.83 -11.61
C GLY A 290 7.53 -7.46 -12.29
N LEU A 291 6.35 -7.02 -12.71
CA LEU A 291 6.18 -5.74 -13.42
C LEU A 291 6.64 -4.52 -12.58
N PRO A 292 6.28 -4.40 -11.29
CA PRO A 292 6.80 -3.35 -10.40
C PRO A 292 8.30 -3.44 -10.18
N VAL A 293 8.88 -4.65 -10.16
CA VAL A 293 10.34 -4.84 -10.02
C VAL A 293 11.07 -4.26 -11.24
N ILE A 294 10.59 -4.55 -12.46
CA ILE A 294 11.17 -4.00 -13.69
C ILE A 294 11.09 -2.47 -13.68
N LEU A 295 9.95 -1.94 -13.21
CA LEU A 295 9.74 -0.51 -13.12
C LEU A 295 10.68 0.15 -12.10
N ALA A 296 10.88 -0.48 -10.93
CA ALA A 296 11.82 -0.01 -9.92
C ALA A 296 13.26 0.01 -10.42
N LEU A 297 13.69 -1.03 -11.16
CA LEU A 297 15.02 -1.08 -11.77
C LEU A 297 15.22 0.00 -12.84
N SER A 298 14.19 0.24 -13.66
CA SER A 298 14.25 1.26 -14.71
C SER A 298 14.37 2.69 -14.18
N LEU A 299 13.98 2.93 -12.92
CA LEU A 299 14.10 4.23 -12.25
C LEU A 299 15.45 4.42 -11.52
N HIS A 300 16.23 3.35 -11.35
CA HIS A 300 17.53 3.38 -10.67
C HIS A 300 18.73 3.50 -11.64
N ASP A 301 18.51 3.28 -12.94
CA ASP A 301 19.55 3.27 -13.97
C ASP A 301 19.85 4.68 -14.57
N ASP A 302 19.24 5.75 -14.06
CA ASP A 302 19.47 7.16 -14.44
C ASP A 302 19.88 8.04 -13.24
#